data_AF-A0A850W5Y9-F1
#
_entry.id   AF-A0A850W5Y9-F1
#
_cell.length_a   1.000
_cell.length_b   1.000
_cell.length_c   1.000
_cell.angle_alpha   90.00
_cell.angle_beta   90.00
_cell.angle_gamma   90.00
#
_symmetry.space_group_name_H-M   'P 1'
#
loop_
_entity.id
_entity.type
_entity.pdbx_description
1 polymer ?
#
loop_
_entity_poly.entity_id
_entity_poly.type
_entity_poly.pdbx_seq_one_letter_code
_entity_poly.pdbx_strand_id
1 'polypeptide(L)'
;RKLALKYHPDKNPDDPAAAERFKEINSAHATLSDEDKRRLYDQYGSLGLYVAEQFGDDAVKHYFLMSKWWFQALALCCGALTCCCCCCCCFFCCGTCCPPKEDESYKYVDPKDLEAQM
;
A
#
# COMPACT_ATOMS: atom_id res chain seq x y z
N ARG A 1 -8.26 -1.44 27.14
CA ARG A 1 -9.57 -2.13 26.93
C ARG A 1 -10.76 -1.57 27.73
N LYS A 2 -10.58 -0.69 28.73
CA LYS A 2 -11.70 -0.13 29.53
C LYS A 2 -12.77 0.61 28.70
N LEU A 3 -12.37 1.32 27.66
CA LEU A 3 -13.28 2.08 26.78
C LEU A 3 -14.17 1.15 25.91
N ALA A 4 -13.63 0.04 25.42
CA ALA A 4 -14.40 -0.94 24.64
C ALA A 4 -15.57 -1.54 25.45
N LEU A 5 -15.36 -1.77 26.76
CA LEU A 5 -16.43 -2.24 27.66
C LEU A 5 -17.49 -1.17 27.93
N LYS A 6 -17.12 0.11 27.92
CA LYS A 6 -18.04 1.24 28.13
C LYS A 6 -18.98 1.43 26.94
N TYR A 7 -18.46 1.30 25.72
CA TYR A 7 -19.20 1.51 24.48
C TYR A 7 -19.68 0.21 23.81
N HIS A 8 -19.67 -0.91 24.52
CA HIS A 8 -20.09 -2.19 23.95
C HIS A 8 -21.57 -2.15 23.51
N PRO A 9 -21.93 -2.69 22.33
CA PRO A 9 -23.29 -2.63 21.79
C PRO A 9 -24.33 -3.31 22.70
N ASP A 10 -23.95 -4.39 23.38
CA ASP A 10 -24.81 -5.07 24.38
C ASP A 10 -25.26 -4.16 25.54
N LYS A 11 -24.41 -3.21 25.95
CA LYS A 11 -24.71 -2.28 27.05
C LYS A 11 -25.36 -0.99 26.56
N ASN A 12 -25.31 -0.72 25.26
CA ASN A 12 -25.80 0.51 24.64
C ASN A 12 -26.58 0.18 23.34
N PRO A 13 -27.66 -0.63 23.41
CA PRO A 13 -28.39 -1.07 22.22
C PRO A 13 -29.13 0.07 21.50
N ASP A 14 -29.51 1.11 22.23
CA ASP A 14 -30.30 2.24 21.72
C ASP A 14 -29.45 3.45 21.28
N ASP A 15 -28.13 3.42 21.49
CA ASP A 15 -27.22 4.52 21.17
C ASP A 15 -26.36 4.22 19.93
N PRO A 16 -26.72 4.73 18.75
CA PRO A 16 -25.90 4.55 17.54
C PRO A 16 -24.53 5.23 17.66
N ALA A 17 -24.38 6.28 18.49
CA ALA A 17 -23.09 6.92 18.69
C ALA A 17 -22.12 6.01 19.46
N ALA A 18 -22.62 5.19 20.40
CA ALA A 18 -21.80 4.21 21.10
C ALA A 18 -21.23 3.16 20.14
N ALA A 19 -22.02 2.71 19.14
CA ALA A 19 -21.56 1.79 18.11
C ALA A 19 -20.43 2.39 17.25
N GLU A 20 -20.56 3.66 16.83
CA GLU A 20 -19.51 4.36 16.08
C GLU A 20 -18.23 4.52 16.91
N ARG A 21 -18.35 4.91 18.19
CA ARG A 21 -17.20 4.97 19.10
C ARG A 21 -16.53 3.61 19.30
N PHE A 22 -17.32 2.54 19.37
CA PHE A 22 -16.79 1.20 19.50
C PHE A 22 -15.97 0.78 18.26
N LYS A 23 -16.44 1.13 17.06
CA LYS A 23 -15.70 0.92 15.81
C LYS A 23 -14.37 1.69 15.81
N GLU A 24 -14.38 2.96 16.20
CA GLU A 24 -13.16 3.79 16.32
C GLU A 24 -12.16 3.20 17.33
N ILE A 25 -12.65 2.70 18.47
CA ILE A 25 -11.79 2.08 19.49
C ILE A 25 -11.17 0.78 18.96
N ASN A 26 -11.93 -0.03 18.25
CA ASN A 26 -11.44 -1.27 17.66
C ASN A 26 -10.41 -1.00 16.55
N SER A 27 -10.65 -0.02 15.68
CA SER A 27 -9.69 0.32 14.62
C SER A 27 -8.38 0.86 15.20
N ALA A 28 -8.47 1.78 16.19
CA ALA A 28 -7.29 2.26 16.90
C ALA A 28 -6.54 1.13 17.62
N HIS A 29 -7.25 0.20 18.24
CA HIS A 29 -6.63 -0.96 18.87
C HIS A 29 -5.94 -1.87 17.85
N ALA A 30 -6.55 -2.12 16.69
CA ALA A 30 -5.95 -2.94 15.64
C ALA A 30 -4.62 -2.34 15.14
N THR A 31 -4.58 -1.02 14.91
CA THR A 31 -3.36 -0.31 14.52
C THR A 31 -2.30 -0.32 15.62
N LEU A 32 -2.68 -0.07 16.87
CA LEU A 32 -1.74 0.03 17.99
C LEU A 32 -1.27 -1.34 18.51
N SER A 33 -2.02 -2.41 18.23
CA SER A 33 -1.66 -3.78 18.66
C SER A 33 -0.52 -4.39 17.84
N ASP A 34 -0.36 -3.92 16.61
CA ASP A 34 0.68 -4.37 15.69
C ASP A 34 1.80 -3.32 15.66
N GLU A 35 3.02 -3.75 15.95
CA GLU A 35 4.17 -2.87 16.08
C GLU A 35 4.56 -2.23 14.73
N ASP A 36 4.39 -2.96 13.62
CA ASP A 36 4.70 -2.46 12.29
C ASP A 36 3.65 -1.45 11.83
N LYS A 37 2.36 -1.76 12.02
CA LYS A 37 1.27 -0.82 11.68
C LYS A 37 1.32 0.46 12.51
N ARG A 38 1.67 0.34 13.79
CA ARG A 38 1.89 1.50 14.66
C ARG A 38 3.03 2.37 14.14
N ARG A 39 4.18 1.76 13.82
CA ARG A 39 5.33 2.49 13.27
C ARG A 39 4.98 3.20 11.96
N LEU A 40 4.24 2.54 11.07
CA LEU A 40 3.80 3.14 9.81
C LEU A 40 2.84 4.31 10.03
N TYR A 41 1.91 4.19 10.98
CA TYR A 41 1.03 5.30 11.34
C TYR A 41 1.80 6.50 11.92
N ASP A 42 2.78 6.23 12.79
CA ASP A 42 3.61 7.29 13.39
C ASP A 42 4.47 8.01 12.34
N GLN A 43 4.90 7.32 11.28
CA GLN A 43 5.76 7.89 10.22
C GLN A 43 5.00 8.54 9.06
N TYR A 44 3.86 7.95 8.66
CA TYR A 44 3.17 8.28 7.41
C TYR A 44 1.66 8.56 7.61
N GLY A 45 1.17 8.49 8.85
CA GLY A 45 -0.23 8.74 9.19
C GLY A 45 -1.19 7.69 8.63
N SER A 46 -2.44 8.11 8.40
CA SER A 46 -3.49 7.26 7.83
C SER A 46 -3.17 6.76 6.41
N LEU A 47 -2.38 7.53 5.64
CA LEU A 47 -1.96 7.12 4.30
C LEU A 47 -1.03 5.90 4.35
N GLY A 48 -0.11 5.84 5.32
CA GLY A 48 0.77 4.69 5.51
C GLY A 48 0.02 3.39 5.78
N LEU A 49 -1.02 3.45 6.61
CA LEU A 49 -1.92 2.32 6.88
C LEU A 49 -2.66 1.86 5.63
N TYR A 50 -3.22 2.80 4.86
CA TYR A 50 -3.93 2.49 3.62
C TYR A 50 -3.04 1.77 2.60
N VAL A 51 -1.82 2.27 2.40
CA VAL A 51 -0.86 1.65 1.47
C VAL A 51 -0.41 0.28 1.99
N ALA A 52 -0.23 0.11 3.30
CA ALA A 52 0.15 -1.16 3.91
C ALA A 52 -0.94 -2.22 3.74
N GLU A 53 -2.21 -1.86 3.89
CA GLU A 53 -3.34 -2.78 3.70
C GLU A 53 -3.50 -3.21 2.23
N GLN A 54 -3.17 -2.34 1.27
CA GLN A 54 -3.32 -2.63 -0.16
C GLN A 54 -2.12 -3.35 -0.78
N PHE A 55 -0.90 -2.99 -0.37
CA PHE A 55 0.33 -3.40 -1.04
C PHE A 55 1.36 -4.07 -0.12
N GLY A 56 1.07 -4.17 1.18
CA GLY A 56 1.96 -4.74 2.19
C GLY A 56 2.96 -3.72 2.79
N ASP A 57 3.49 -4.06 3.97
CA ASP A 57 4.35 -3.16 4.76
C ASP A 57 5.65 -2.77 4.05
N ASP A 58 6.19 -3.66 3.22
CA ASP A 58 7.43 -3.40 2.48
C ASP A 58 7.22 -2.45 1.29
N ALA A 59 6.06 -2.52 0.64
CA ALA A 59 5.70 -1.59 -0.42
C ALA A 59 5.62 -0.15 0.08
N VAL A 60 5.18 0.06 1.32
CA VAL A 60 5.10 1.40 1.93
C VAL A 60 6.49 2.01 2.06
N LYS A 61 7.45 1.25 2.60
CA LYS A 61 8.86 1.68 2.73
C LYS A 61 9.45 2.03 1.36
N HIS A 62 9.22 1.19 0.36
CA HIS A 62 9.71 1.43 -1.00
C HIS A 62 9.04 2.63 -1.65
N TYR A 63 7.72 2.75 -1.58
CA TYR A 63 6.97 3.87 -2.14
C TYR A 63 7.47 5.24 -1.63
N PHE A 64 7.63 5.38 -0.31
CA PHE A 64 8.12 6.62 0.28
C PHE A 64 9.62 6.86 0.05
N LEU A 65 10.42 5.80 -0.15
CA LEU A 65 11.82 5.92 -0.54
C LEU A 65 11.95 6.43 -1.99
N MET A 66 11.11 5.94 -2.90
CA MET A 66 11.06 6.34 -4.30
C MET A 66 10.55 7.78 -4.47
N SER A 67 9.73 8.27 -3.52
CA SER A 67 9.27 9.66 -3.46
C SER A 67 10.33 10.66 -2.99
N LYS A 68 11.54 10.21 -2.64
CA LYS A 68 12.61 11.13 -2.21
C LYS A 68 13.22 11.87 -3.40
N TRP A 69 13.44 13.17 -3.23
CA TRP A 69 13.99 14.04 -4.27
C TRP A 69 15.39 13.65 -4.76
N TRP A 70 16.25 13.14 -3.87
CA TRP A 70 17.57 12.63 -4.25
C TRP A 70 17.48 11.35 -5.09
N PHE A 71 16.46 10.52 -4.86
CA PHE A 71 16.21 9.32 -5.65
C PHE A 71 15.63 9.67 -7.03
N GLN A 72 14.70 10.62 -7.09
CA GLN A 72 14.22 11.14 -8.38
C GLN A 72 15.32 11.83 -9.19
N ALA A 73 16.17 12.63 -8.54
CA ALA A 73 17.33 13.24 -9.19
C ALA A 73 18.34 12.18 -9.68
N LEU A 74 18.62 11.15 -8.86
CA LEU A 74 19.47 10.02 -9.26
C LEU A 74 18.88 9.28 -10.47
N ALA A 75 17.58 8.99 -10.46
CA ALA A 75 16.89 8.33 -11.56
C ALA A 75 16.91 9.18 -12.85
N LEU A 76 16.74 10.51 -12.74
CA LEU A 76 16.85 11.42 -13.87
C LEU A 76 18.28 11.52 -14.42
N CYS A 77 19.29 11.60 -13.55
CA CYS A 77 20.69 11.59 -13.95
C CYS A 77 21.10 10.26 -14.59
N CYS A 78 20.75 9.12 -13.99
CA CYS A 78 20.97 7.80 -14.57
C CYS A 78 20.21 7.62 -15.89
N GLY A 79 18.97 8.11 -15.98
CA GLY A 79 18.18 8.10 -17.21
C GLY A 79 18.83 8.94 -18.31
N ALA A 80 19.34 10.13 -17.99
CA ALA A 80 20.05 10.98 -18.95
C ALA A 80 21.37 10.36 -19.41
N LEU A 81 22.13 9.74 -18.50
CA LEU A 81 23.40 9.07 -18.83
C LEU A 81 23.19 7.79 -19.65
N THR A 82 22.21 6.96 -19.27
CA THR A 82 21.85 5.74 -20.01
C THR A 82 21.18 6.05 -21.35
N CYS A 83 20.38 7.11 -21.44
CA CYS A 83 19.81 7.59 -22.70
C CYS A 83 20.90 8.16 -23.63
N CYS A 84 21.92 8.82 -23.10
CA CYS A 84 23.07 9.28 -23.88
C CYS A 84 23.90 8.10 -24.42
N CYS A 85 24.06 7.02 -23.65
CA CYS A 85 24.67 5.78 -24.13
C CYS A 85 23.79 4.98 -25.10
N CYS A 86 22.46 4.97 -24.92
CA CYS A 86 21.54 4.27 -25.83
C CYS A 86 21.42 4.99 -27.19
N CYS A 87 21.35 6.32 -27.23
CA CYS A 87 21.23 7.08 -28.48
C CYS A 87 22.48 6.97 -29.39
N CYS A 88 23.66 6.65 -28.84
CA CYS A 88 24.87 6.37 -29.64
C CYS A 88 25.06 4.89 -30.01
N CYS A 89 24.26 3.96 -29.45
CA CYS A 89 24.39 2.51 -29.69
C CYS A 89 23.20 1.87 -30.45
N CYS A 90 22.19 2.66 -30.85
CA CYS A 90 21.00 2.17 -31.53
C CYS A 90 21.21 1.60 -32.96
N PHE A 91 22.42 1.56 -33.50
CA PHE A 91 22.69 0.81 -34.75
C PHE A 91 23.09 -0.67 -34.52
N PHE A 92 23.33 -1.12 -33.28
CA PHE A 92 23.81 -2.52 -33.07
C PHE A 92 23.27 -3.28 -31.83
N CYS A 93 22.41 -2.72 -30.99
CA CYS A 93 21.93 -3.40 -29.76
C CYS A 93 20.41 -3.70 -29.73
N CYS A 94 19.80 -4.11 -30.84
CA CYS A 94 18.40 -4.57 -30.85
C CYS A 94 18.25 -6.11 -30.70
N GLY A 95 19.23 -6.80 -30.10
CA GLY A 95 19.27 -8.27 -30.02
C GLY A 95 19.02 -8.91 -28.64
N THR A 96 19.29 -8.20 -27.54
CA THR A 96 19.38 -8.84 -26.20
C THR A 96 18.28 -8.43 -25.21
N CYS A 97 17.47 -7.42 -25.54
CA CYS A 97 16.39 -6.93 -24.66
C CYS A 97 15.02 -7.52 -25.00
N CYS A 98 14.93 -8.81 -25.33
CA CYS A 98 13.66 -9.52 -25.26
C CYS A 98 13.56 -10.12 -23.86
N PRO A 99 12.80 -9.53 -22.91
CA PRO A 99 12.55 -10.22 -21.67
C PRO A 99 11.77 -11.50 -21.98
N PRO A 100 12.07 -12.64 -21.33
CA PRO A 100 11.29 -13.84 -21.47
C PRO A 100 9.84 -13.52 -21.12
N LYS A 101 8.90 -14.08 -21.89
CA LYS A 101 7.47 -13.99 -21.59
C LYS A 101 7.26 -14.70 -20.25
N GLU A 102 6.95 -13.93 -19.22
CA GLU A 102 6.46 -14.47 -17.96
C GLU A 102 4.94 -14.46 -18.04
N ASP A 103 4.46 -15.58 -18.57
CA ASP A 103 3.14 -16.11 -18.28
C ASP A 103 3.07 -16.29 -16.76
N GLU A 104 2.08 -15.68 -16.07
CA GLU A 104 1.46 -16.13 -14.81
C GLU A 104 0.49 -15.01 -14.30
N SER A 105 -0.70 -14.99 -14.89
CA SER A 105 -1.99 -14.93 -14.18
C SER A 105 -2.18 -13.89 -13.06
N TYR A 106 -2.36 -12.60 -13.40
CA TYR A 106 -3.23 -11.74 -12.58
C TYR A 106 -4.66 -11.84 -13.13
N LYS A 107 -5.43 -12.78 -12.60
CA LYS A 107 -6.85 -12.89 -12.91
C LYS A 107 -7.58 -11.73 -12.23
N TYR A 108 -7.81 -10.66 -12.97
CA TYR A 108 -8.74 -9.60 -12.57
C TYR A 108 -10.11 -10.24 -12.37
N VAL A 109 -10.61 -10.25 -11.13
CA VAL A 109 -11.95 -10.73 -10.79
C VAL A 109 -12.89 -9.55 -10.94
N ASP A 110 -13.79 -9.63 -11.93
CA ASP A 110 -14.79 -8.61 -12.16
C ASP A 110 -15.79 -8.61 -10.97
N PRO A 111 -16.11 -7.45 -10.35
CA PRO A 111 -16.96 -7.38 -9.17
C PRO A 111 -18.36 -8.00 -9.34
N LYS A 112 -18.81 -8.18 -10.58
CA LYS A 112 -20.12 -8.76 -10.94
C LYS A 112 -20.18 -10.28 -10.75
N ASP A 113 -19.04 -10.97 -10.81
CA ASP A 113 -18.99 -12.43 -10.64
C ASP A 113 -19.06 -12.85 -9.16
N LEU A 114 -18.72 -11.94 -8.23
CA LEU A 114 -18.80 -12.20 -6.78
C LEU A 114 -20.24 -12.13 -6.27
N GLU A 115 -21.08 -11.27 -6.86
CA GLU A 115 -22.51 -11.19 -6.53
C GLU A 115 -23.31 -12.39 -7.07
N ALA A 116 -22.81 -13.10 -8.08
CA ALA A 116 -23.48 -14.27 -8.64
C ALA A 116 -23.29 -15.57 -7.82
N GLN A 117 -22.50 -15.52 -6.73
CA GLN A 117 -22.22 -16.65 -5.86
C GLN A 117 -22.85 -16.55 -4.46
N MET A 118 -23.73 -15.56 -4.26
CA MET A 118 -24.61 -15.45 -3.09
C MET A 118 -26.04 -15.87 -3.43
#